data_AF-A0A1Q5D6T9-F1
#
_entry.id   AF-A0A1Q5D6T9-F1
#
_cell.length_a   1.000
_cell.length_b   1.000
_cell.length_c   1.000
_cell.angle_alpha   90.00
_cell.angle_beta   90.00
_cell.angle_gamma   90.00
#
_symmetry.space_group_name_H-M   'P 1'
#
loop_
_entity.id
_entity.type
_entity.pdbx_description
1 polymer ?
#
loop_
_entity_poly.entity_id
_entity_poly.type
_entity_poly.pdbx_seq_one_letter_code
_entity_poly.pdbx_strand_id
1 'polypeptide(L)'
;MTNNQGPAHKKDVTRRRVIMAGGAVVAAAGVGAGVVATASADEEKSTASGGTAGQGETCYRLTSETTEGPYYIDADKIRKDITEDKEGIPLTLRLKVIDSDTCKPLKKAAVDIWHCDALGIYSGYESMSQGGPGGGTPPSGAPTDAPTGVPTDAPSGTPTGTPPSGGTGGGGGHSEPTDDERYLRGTQLTDKHGYVEFTTVFPGWYQGRAVHIHTKVHVGGKMTDAGYEGGHTCHTGQFFFAESAVLDSAKEEPYSTSTTTRTTLTEDTIYDQSGVTGGLLKLSYRKGRMARGVTGSITMGVDPDETHDGTDL
;
A
#
# COMPACT_ATOMS: atom_id res chain seq x y z
N MET A 1 -21.35 -57.53 -35.46
CA MET A 1 -21.46 -56.89 -36.79
C MET A 1 -21.32 -55.38 -36.59
N THR A 2 -20.70 -54.67 -37.55
CA THR A 2 -20.68 -53.20 -37.70
C THR A 2 -20.54 -52.32 -36.44
N ASN A 3 -19.32 -51.83 -36.20
CA ASN A 3 -19.11 -50.50 -35.59
C ASN A 3 -19.78 -49.40 -36.44
N ASN A 4 -20.01 -48.24 -35.86
CA ASN A 4 -20.25 -47.02 -36.62
C ASN A 4 -19.49 -45.83 -36.00
N GLN A 5 -18.66 -45.13 -36.79
CA GLN A 5 -17.94 -43.91 -36.40
C GLN A 5 -18.41 -42.73 -37.27
N GLY A 6 -18.67 -41.59 -36.63
CA GLY A 6 -18.86 -40.28 -37.29
C GLY A 6 -17.62 -39.39 -37.09
N PRO A 7 -17.22 -38.56 -38.07
CA PRO A 7 -15.87 -38.03 -38.12
C PRO A 7 -15.66 -36.73 -37.33
N ALA A 8 -14.45 -36.59 -36.78
CA ALA A 8 -13.90 -35.30 -36.35
C ALA A 8 -13.30 -34.54 -37.56
N HIS A 9 -13.34 -33.20 -37.55
CA HIS A 9 -12.69 -32.38 -38.57
C HIS A 9 -11.95 -31.18 -37.95
N LYS A 10 -10.63 -31.31 -37.78
CA LYS A 10 -9.74 -30.16 -37.62
C LYS A 10 -9.63 -29.41 -38.96
N LYS A 11 -9.39 -28.09 -38.93
CA LYS A 11 -8.85 -27.34 -40.08
C LYS A 11 -7.77 -26.39 -39.59
N ASP A 12 -6.58 -26.55 -40.15
CA ASP A 12 -5.39 -25.79 -39.80
C ASP A 12 -5.09 -24.68 -40.83
N VAL A 13 -4.52 -23.58 -40.32
CA VAL A 13 -3.50 -22.72 -40.96
C VAL A 13 -3.71 -22.25 -42.41
N THR A 14 -3.72 -20.93 -42.61
CA THR A 14 -2.70 -20.27 -43.48
C THR A 14 -2.61 -18.76 -43.25
N ARG A 15 -1.40 -18.26 -43.01
CA ARG A 15 -1.07 -16.82 -43.15
C ARG A 15 -0.90 -16.51 -44.64
N ARG A 16 -1.40 -15.36 -45.12
CA ARG A 16 -0.98 -14.77 -46.40
C ARG A 16 -0.32 -13.41 -46.14
N ARG A 17 0.94 -13.27 -46.58
CA ARG A 17 1.60 -11.96 -46.74
C ARG A 17 0.98 -11.28 -47.96
N VAL A 18 0.85 -9.95 -47.91
CA VAL A 18 0.59 -9.12 -49.09
C VAL A 18 1.85 -8.31 -49.36
N ILE A 19 2.35 -8.39 -50.59
CA ILE A 19 3.38 -7.51 -51.13
C ILE A 19 2.69 -6.72 -52.24
N MET A 20 2.80 -5.39 -52.22
CA MET A 20 2.39 -4.50 -53.30
C MET A 20 3.56 -3.59 -53.64
N ALA A 21 3.84 -3.43 -54.93
CA ALA A 21 4.95 -2.63 -55.43
C ALA A 21 4.55 -1.92 -56.75
N GLY A 22 5.13 -0.75 -57.01
CA GLY A 22 5.06 -0.03 -58.29
C GLY A 22 4.19 1.23 -58.29
N GLY A 23 4.76 2.35 -58.75
CA GLY A 23 4.09 3.63 -58.98
C GLY A 23 5.10 4.78 -59.16
N ALA A 24 5.01 5.56 -60.26
CA ALA A 24 6.00 6.54 -60.70
C ALA A 24 5.37 7.58 -61.68
N VAL A 25 5.99 8.70 -62.08
CA VAL A 25 7.35 9.21 -61.83
C VAL A 25 7.32 10.44 -60.89
N VAL A 26 7.78 11.69 -61.13
CA VAL A 26 8.36 12.47 -62.25
C VAL A 26 9.52 13.35 -61.71
N ALA A 27 10.51 13.68 -62.54
CA ALA A 27 11.76 14.33 -62.11
C ALA A 27 11.80 15.86 -62.31
N ALA A 28 12.73 16.52 -61.61
CA ALA A 28 13.28 17.83 -61.96
C ALA A 28 14.82 17.77 -61.87
N ALA A 29 15.54 18.41 -62.79
CA ALA A 29 17.00 18.29 -62.90
C ALA A 29 17.73 19.49 -62.29
N GLY A 30 18.84 19.24 -61.59
CA GLY A 30 19.77 20.25 -61.09
C GLY A 30 21.20 19.69 -61.12
N VAL A 31 22.15 20.45 -61.65
CA VAL A 31 23.53 19.97 -61.88
C VAL A 31 24.35 20.11 -60.60
N GLY A 32 24.93 19.00 -60.13
CA GLY A 32 25.91 18.97 -59.05
C GLY A 32 26.74 17.69 -59.10
N ALA A 33 28.05 17.81 -59.32
CA ALA A 33 28.95 16.67 -59.34
C ALA A 33 29.33 16.27 -57.90
N GLY A 34 28.97 15.06 -57.49
CA GLY A 34 29.30 14.48 -56.20
C GLY A 34 29.44 12.96 -56.33
N VAL A 35 30.43 12.37 -55.64
CA VAL A 35 30.79 10.96 -55.84
C VAL A 35 29.75 10.04 -55.21
N VAL A 36 29.24 9.07 -55.97
CA VAL A 36 28.28 8.07 -55.47
C VAL A 36 29.03 7.00 -54.67
N ALA A 37 29.03 7.16 -53.34
CA ALA A 37 29.47 6.11 -52.42
C ALA A 37 28.28 5.18 -52.08
N THR A 38 28.18 4.04 -52.76
CA THR A 38 27.21 3.00 -52.42
C THR A 38 27.63 2.27 -51.14
N ALA A 39 27.11 2.70 -49.99
CA ALA A 39 27.27 1.99 -48.74
C ALA A 39 26.42 0.70 -48.74
N SER A 40 27.04 -0.42 -49.12
CA SER A 40 26.48 -1.75 -48.84
C SER A 40 26.45 -1.97 -47.33
N ALA A 41 25.26 -2.18 -46.77
CA ALA A 41 25.10 -2.61 -45.39
C ALA A 41 25.06 -4.14 -45.36
N ASP A 42 26.21 -4.78 -45.13
CA ASP A 42 26.27 -6.21 -44.84
C ASP A 42 25.68 -6.50 -43.45
N GLU A 43 24.70 -7.39 -43.38
CA GLU A 43 24.10 -7.82 -42.11
C GLU A 43 25.04 -8.78 -41.36
N GLU A 44 25.92 -8.25 -40.49
CA GLU A 44 26.65 -9.07 -39.52
C GLU A 44 25.69 -9.74 -38.54
N LYS A 45 25.36 -11.00 -38.85
CA LYS A 45 24.48 -11.87 -38.09
C LYS A 45 25.12 -12.33 -36.76
N SER A 46 25.28 -11.40 -35.83
CA SER A 46 25.75 -11.67 -34.47
C SER A 46 24.78 -12.59 -33.72
N THR A 47 25.13 -13.88 -33.62
CA THR A 47 24.41 -14.86 -32.80
C THR A 47 24.71 -14.61 -31.32
N ALA A 48 24.04 -13.63 -30.73
CA ALA A 48 24.05 -13.40 -29.29
C ALA A 48 23.49 -14.65 -28.57
N SER A 49 24.38 -15.42 -27.92
CA SER A 49 23.96 -16.51 -27.04
C SER A 49 23.16 -15.91 -25.89
N GLY A 50 21.89 -16.29 -25.78
CA GLY A 50 20.96 -15.83 -24.74
C GLY A 50 21.28 -16.44 -23.38
N GLY A 51 22.50 -16.28 -22.89
CA GLY A 51 22.83 -16.53 -21.50
C GLY A 51 22.04 -15.56 -20.64
N THR A 52 21.13 -16.08 -19.82
CA THR A 52 20.34 -15.29 -18.88
C THR A 52 21.26 -14.75 -17.79
N ALA A 53 21.94 -13.63 -18.08
CA ALA A 53 22.55 -12.80 -17.06
C ALA A 53 21.43 -12.39 -16.10
N GLY A 54 21.42 -13.02 -14.93
CA GLY A 54 20.52 -12.61 -13.85
C GLY A 54 20.82 -11.16 -13.55
N GLN A 55 19.91 -10.27 -13.93
CA GLN A 55 19.82 -8.97 -13.30
C GLN A 55 19.66 -9.26 -11.82
N GLY A 56 20.67 -8.95 -11.02
CA GLY A 56 20.57 -9.05 -9.58
C GLY A 56 19.50 -8.07 -9.15
N GLU A 57 18.28 -8.55 -8.95
CA GLU A 57 17.19 -7.77 -8.38
C GLU A 57 17.71 -7.29 -7.02
N THR A 58 18.04 -6.00 -6.94
CA THR A 58 18.71 -5.41 -5.78
C THR A 58 17.84 -5.70 -4.59
N CYS A 59 18.29 -6.60 -3.70
CA CYS A 59 17.34 -7.20 -2.78
C CYS A 59 16.71 -6.11 -1.90
N TYR A 60 15.39 -6.19 -1.73
CA TYR A 60 14.63 -5.10 -1.16
C TYR A 60 15.11 -4.91 0.27
N ARG A 61 15.45 -3.66 0.62
CA ARG A 61 15.73 -3.31 2.01
C ARG A 61 14.52 -3.71 2.86
N LEU A 62 14.79 -4.13 4.10
CA LEU A 62 13.75 -4.26 5.12
C LEU A 62 12.85 -3.02 5.09
N THR A 63 11.54 -3.26 5.05
CA THR A 63 10.51 -2.21 5.05
C THR A 63 10.55 -1.53 6.43
N SER A 64 10.44 -0.21 6.51
CA SER A 64 10.58 0.48 7.80
C SER A 64 9.45 0.06 8.75
N GLU A 65 9.83 -0.44 9.92
CA GLU A 65 8.90 -0.88 10.96
C GLU A 65 8.40 0.30 11.79
N THR A 66 7.16 0.18 12.26
CA THR A 66 6.45 1.25 12.96
C THR A 66 5.64 0.67 14.11
N THR A 67 5.34 1.48 15.12
CA THR A 67 4.39 1.08 16.17
C THR A 67 3.07 0.56 15.60
N GLU A 68 2.51 -0.44 16.28
CA GLU A 68 1.14 -0.95 16.06
C GLU A 68 0.09 0.17 16.23
N GLY A 69 0.30 1.02 17.24
CA GLY A 69 -0.72 1.94 17.74
C GLY A 69 -1.88 1.22 18.46
N PRO A 70 -2.70 1.96 19.23
CA PRO A 70 -3.65 1.39 20.19
C PRO A 70 -4.84 0.61 19.58
N TYR A 71 -4.99 0.60 18.26
CA TYR A 71 -6.21 0.16 17.57
C TYR A 71 -6.04 -1.08 16.70
N TYR A 72 -5.00 -1.90 16.92
CA TYR A 72 -5.02 -3.28 16.42
C TYR A 72 -6.15 -4.08 17.09
N ILE A 73 -6.69 -5.04 16.36
CA ILE A 73 -7.56 -6.09 16.90
C ILE A 73 -7.24 -7.31 16.06
N ASP A 74 -6.87 -8.43 16.69
CA ASP A 74 -6.92 -9.72 16.00
C ASP A 74 -8.39 -10.04 15.72
N ALA A 75 -8.78 -9.86 14.47
CA ALA A 75 -10.19 -9.77 14.10
C ALA A 75 -10.78 -11.14 13.70
N ASP A 76 -9.95 -12.19 13.59
CA ASP A 76 -10.27 -13.52 13.03
C ASP A 76 -10.92 -13.51 11.61
N LYS A 77 -11.12 -12.33 11.02
CA LYS A 77 -11.80 -12.12 9.72
C LYS A 77 -10.84 -12.36 8.56
N ILE A 78 -10.64 -13.63 8.21
CA ILE A 78 -9.94 -14.08 7.00
C ILE A 78 -10.77 -13.71 5.77
N ARG A 79 -10.45 -12.61 5.09
CA ARG A 79 -11.28 -12.11 3.98
C ARG A 79 -10.53 -11.23 2.98
N LYS A 80 -11.00 -11.29 1.74
CA LYS A 80 -10.50 -10.45 0.65
C LYS A 80 -11.11 -9.06 0.64
N ASP A 81 -12.42 -8.98 0.86
CA ASP A 81 -13.15 -7.71 0.94
C ASP A 81 -13.34 -7.35 2.41
N ILE A 82 -12.78 -6.21 2.80
CA ILE A 82 -12.85 -5.67 4.17
C ILE A 82 -13.79 -4.46 4.26
N THR A 83 -14.42 -4.05 3.16
CA THR A 83 -15.22 -2.82 3.06
C THR A 83 -16.42 -2.81 4.01
N GLU A 84 -17.07 -3.98 4.17
CA GLU A 84 -18.37 -4.15 4.82
C GLU A 84 -19.42 -3.17 4.24
N ASP A 85 -19.88 -2.18 5.00
CA ASP A 85 -20.87 -1.19 4.60
C ASP A 85 -20.30 0.23 4.36
N LYS A 86 -19.01 0.45 4.63
CA LYS A 86 -18.43 1.80 4.66
C LYS A 86 -18.28 2.43 3.28
N GLU A 87 -18.78 3.66 3.14
CA GLU A 87 -18.65 4.47 1.93
C GLU A 87 -17.23 5.03 1.76
N GLY A 88 -16.83 5.23 0.51
CA GLY A 88 -15.55 5.83 0.15
C GLY A 88 -15.12 5.54 -1.29
N ILE A 89 -13.91 5.99 -1.64
CA ILE A 89 -13.26 5.71 -2.92
C ILE A 89 -12.81 4.24 -2.91
N PRO A 90 -13.24 3.38 -3.85
CA PRO A 90 -12.81 1.98 -3.86
C PRO A 90 -11.29 1.82 -4.02
N LEU A 91 -10.66 1.02 -3.17
CA LEU A 91 -9.22 0.75 -3.18
C LEU A 91 -8.98 -0.76 -3.32
N THR A 92 -8.27 -1.14 -4.39
CA THR A 92 -7.65 -2.47 -4.50
C THR A 92 -6.21 -2.37 -3.99
N LEU A 93 -5.91 -2.92 -2.82
CA LEU A 93 -4.58 -2.91 -2.23
C LEU A 93 -3.84 -4.22 -2.53
N ARG A 94 -2.70 -4.13 -3.23
CA ARG A 94 -1.88 -5.28 -3.65
C ARG A 94 -0.55 -5.30 -2.90
N LEU A 95 -0.39 -6.25 -2.01
CA LEU A 95 0.83 -6.41 -1.22
C LEU A 95 1.59 -7.64 -1.72
N LYS A 96 2.93 -7.54 -1.83
CA LYS A 96 3.82 -8.68 -2.01
C LYS A 96 4.75 -8.77 -0.81
N VAL A 97 4.78 -9.91 -0.13
CA VAL A 97 5.73 -10.18 0.95
C VAL A 97 6.90 -10.98 0.41
N ILE A 98 8.11 -10.49 0.67
CA ILE A 98 9.36 -11.25 0.46
C ILE A 98 10.23 -11.21 1.71
N ASP A 99 10.99 -12.27 1.89
CA ASP A 99 12.16 -12.37 2.75
C ASP A 99 13.21 -11.31 2.30
N SER A 100 13.64 -10.41 3.19
CA SER A 100 14.57 -9.32 2.87
C SER A 100 16.01 -9.75 2.62
N ASP A 101 16.41 -10.93 3.10
CA ASP A 101 17.77 -11.44 3.00
C ASP A 101 17.95 -12.36 1.78
N THR A 102 16.96 -13.22 1.53
CA THR A 102 17.01 -14.19 0.42
C THR A 102 16.15 -13.80 -0.79
N CYS A 103 15.39 -12.71 -0.71
CA CYS A 103 14.47 -12.19 -1.74
C CYS A 103 13.39 -13.18 -2.22
N LYS A 104 13.18 -14.28 -1.49
CA LYS A 104 12.17 -15.28 -1.83
C LYS A 104 10.78 -14.80 -1.37
N PRO A 105 9.72 -15.01 -2.16
CA PRO A 105 8.37 -14.72 -1.69
C PRO A 105 7.97 -15.61 -0.51
N LEU A 106 7.53 -14.97 0.58
CA LEU A 106 6.99 -15.67 1.74
C LEU A 106 5.59 -16.16 1.39
N LYS A 107 5.40 -17.48 1.36
CA LYS A 107 4.14 -18.18 1.07
C LYS A 107 3.44 -18.56 2.38
N LYS A 108 2.12 -18.42 2.47
CA LYS A 108 1.35 -18.67 3.71
C LYS A 108 1.80 -17.85 4.94
N ALA A 109 2.43 -16.70 4.72
CA ALA A 109 2.46 -15.67 5.75
C ALA A 109 1.03 -15.10 5.87
N ALA A 110 0.53 -14.89 7.08
CA ALA A 110 -0.68 -14.10 7.25
C ALA A 110 -0.30 -12.62 7.16
N VAL A 111 -1.10 -11.85 6.44
CA VAL A 111 -0.98 -10.40 6.34
C VAL A 111 -2.28 -9.80 6.82
N ASP A 112 -2.23 -9.05 7.90
CA ASP A 112 -3.33 -8.24 8.38
C ASP A 112 -3.22 -6.83 7.83
N ILE A 113 -4.37 -6.20 7.64
CA ILE A 113 -4.47 -4.75 7.51
C ILE A 113 -5.64 -4.21 8.35
N TRP A 114 -5.46 -3.00 8.89
CA TRP A 114 -6.55 -2.22 9.48
C TRP A 114 -6.36 -0.73 9.20
N HIS A 115 -7.47 -0.01 9.02
CA HIS A 115 -7.47 1.44 8.86
C HIS A 115 -8.80 2.07 9.27
N CYS A 116 -8.79 3.40 9.39
CA CYS A 116 -9.98 4.20 9.57
C CYS A 116 -10.82 4.27 8.27
N ASP A 117 -12.12 4.55 8.43
CA ASP A 117 -13.00 4.88 7.30
C ASP A 117 -12.70 6.27 6.71
N ALA A 118 -13.49 6.66 5.71
CA ALA A 118 -13.30 7.91 4.96
C ALA A 118 -13.36 9.19 5.82
N LEU A 119 -13.89 9.12 7.05
CA LEU A 119 -14.00 10.23 7.99
C LEU A 119 -13.06 10.10 9.21
N GLY A 120 -12.16 9.12 9.21
CA GLY A 120 -11.15 8.93 10.26
C GLY A 120 -11.57 8.01 11.41
N ILE A 121 -12.71 7.31 11.31
CA ILE A 121 -13.25 6.47 12.39
C ILE A 121 -12.77 5.01 12.27
N TYR A 122 -12.19 4.46 13.33
CA TYR A 122 -11.79 3.04 13.39
C TYR A 122 -12.91 2.15 13.96
N SER A 123 -13.11 1.00 13.33
CA SER A 123 -13.97 -0.06 13.83
C SER A 123 -13.42 -0.66 15.12
N GLY A 124 -14.28 -0.96 16.09
CA GLY A 124 -13.91 -1.34 17.44
C GLY A 124 -13.58 -0.15 18.34
N TYR A 125 -13.51 1.08 17.79
CA TYR A 125 -13.08 2.28 18.50
C TYR A 125 -13.91 3.51 18.08
N GLU A 126 -15.17 3.34 17.67
CA GLU A 126 -15.96 4.43 17.06
C GLU A 126 -16.13 5.59 18.04
N SER A 127 -16.42 5.29 19.31
CA SER A 127 -16.60 6.31 20.36
C SER A 127 -15.32 7.09 20.71
N MET A 128 -14.15 6.44 20.67
CA MET A 128 -12.86 7.11 20.88
C MET A 128 -12.54 8.03 19.70
N SER A 129 -12.78 7.53 18.49
CA SER A 129 -12.56 8.23 17.22
C SER A 129 -13.44 9.48 17.05
N GLN A 130 -14.58 9.56 17.74
CA GLN A 130 -15.50 10.72 17.70
C GLN A 130 -15.22 11.75 18.83
N GLY A 131 -14.30 11.47 19.75
CA GLY A 131 -14.08 12.25 20.97
C GLY A 131 -13.32 13.57 20.78
N GLY A 132 -13.96 14.59 20.20
CA GLY A 132 -13.48 15.98 20.25
C GLY A 132 -14.05 16.91 19.15
N PRO A 133 -14.15 18.23 19.39
CA PRO A 133 -14.60 19.22 18.39
C PRO A 133 -13.51 19.44 17.33
N GLY A 134 -13.41 18.50 16.41
CA GLY A 134 -12.35 18.41 15.39
C GLY A 134 -12.15 17.02 14.79
N GLY A 135 -12.73 15.97 15.39
CA GLY A 135 -12.65 14.59 14.90
C GLY A 135 -11.46 13.82 15.47
N GLY A 136 -11.72 13.11 16.57
CA GLY A 136 -10.77 12.20 17.23
C GLY A 136 -9.75 12.88 18.14
N THR A 137 -9.64 12.41 19.37
CA THR A 137 -8.37 12.56 20.11
C THR A 137 -7.34 11.66 19.42
N PRO A 138 -6.11 12.13 19.12
CA PRO A 138 -5.13 11.29 18.45
C PRO A 138 -4.83 10.03 19.28
N PRO A 139 -4.77 8.83 18.68
CA PRO A 139 -4.25 7.64 19.35
C PRO A 139 -2.88 7.95 19.95
N SER A 140 -2.68 7.58 21.22
CA SER A 140 -1.60 8.13 22.06
C SER A 140 -0.22 7.82 21.49
N GLY A 141 0.41 8.86 20.92
CA GLY A 141 1.70 8.76 20.22
C GLY A 141 2.07 10.05 19.50
N ALA A 142 1.08 10.80 18.97
CA ALA A 142 1.30 12.18 18.56
C ALA A 142 1.37 13.10 19.80
N PRO A 143 2.41 13.95 19.95
CA PRO A 143 2.46 14.94 21.03
C PRO A 143 1.29 15.93 20.92
N THR A 144 0.59 16.17 22.04
CA THR A 144 -0.56 17.09 22.10
C THR A 144 -0.20 18.57 21.99
N ASP A 145 1.09 18.90 22.08
CA ASP A 145 1.59 20.24 22.31
C ASP A 145 1.77 21.03 20.99
N ALA A 146 0.67 21.19 20.26
CA ALA A 146 0.56 22.21 19.22
C ALA A 146 0.37 23.59 19.91
N PRO A 147 1.36 24.51 19.87
CA PRO A 147 1.32 25.73 20.68
C PRO A 147 0.35 26.77 20.11
N THR A 148 -0.93 26.70 20.49
CA THR A 148 -1.95 27.70 20.18
C THR A 148 -1.79 28.96 21.03
N GLY A 149 -0.71 29.72 20.80
CA GLY A 149 -0.43 30.96 21.52
C GLY A 149 0.51 31.90 20.76
N VAL A 150 0.04 33.10 20.47
CA VAL A 150 0.93 34.21 20.07
C VAL A 150 1.69 34.68 21.32
N PRO A 151 3.02 34.82 21.29
CA PRO A 151 3.78 35.15 22.49
C PRO A 151 3.61 36.62 22.89
N THR A 152 2.90 36.85 23.99
CA THR A 152 2.90 38.12 24.72
C THR A 152 3.16 37.89 26.21
N ASP A 153 4.21 38.54 26.70
CA ASP A 153 4.67 38.68 28.08
C ASP A 153 5.13 37.42 28.84
N ALA A 154 6.27 37.55 29.54
CA ALA A 154 6.91 36.50 30.31
C ALA A 154 6.75 36.76 31.82
N PRO A 155 6.07 35.88 32.58
CA PRO A 155 5.97 35.99 34.04
C PRO A 155 7.08 35.20 34.73
N SER A 156 7.92 35.88 35.51
CA SER A 156 8.87 35.24 36.42
C SER A 156 8.17 34.70 37.67
N GLY A 157 8.17 33.38 37.90
CA GLY A 157 7.66 32.80 39.14
C GLY A 157 7.92 31.29 39.24
N THR A 158 8.45 30.85 40.38
CA THR A 158 8.67 29.41 40.66
C THR A 158 7.35 28.76 41.11
N PRO A 159 6.83 27.71 40.43
CA PRO A 159 5.61 27.06 40.85
C PRO A 159 5.81 26.21 42.12
N THR A 160 5.25 26.65 43.24
CA THR A 160 5.20 25.87 44.49
C THR A 160 3.86 25.14 44.57
N GLY A 161 3.80 23.90 44.09
CA GLY A 161 2.62 23.06 44.18
C GLY A 161 2.98 21.58 44.00
N THR A 162 2.35 20.69 44.78
CA THR A 162 2.42 19.25 44.55
C THR A 162 1.73 18.91 43.23
N PRO A 163 2.33 18.08 42.36
CA PRO A 163 1.70 17.69 41.10
C PRO A 163 0.43 16.85 41.37
N PRO A 164 -0.65 17.04 40.59
CA PRO A 164 -1.82 16.19 40.69
C PRO A 164 -1.50 14.77 40.20
N SER A 165 -1.97 13.75 40.91
CA SER A 165 -1.88 12.36 40.47
C SER A 165 -2.92 12.10 39.36
N GLY A 166 -2.50 12.13 38.09
CA GLY A 166 -3.37 11.82 36.96
C GLY A 166 -2.59 11.44 35.71
N GLY A 167 -2.93 10.28 35.14
CA GLY A 167 -2.38 9.78 33.87
C GLY A 167 -0.97 9.19 33.94
N THR A 168 -0.86 7.86 33.85
CA THR A 168 0.37 7.20 33.37
C THR A 168 0.49 7.42 31.87
N GLY A 169 1.10 8.54 31.47
CA GLY A 169 1.40 8.83 30.07
C GLY A 169 2.71 8.17 29.62
N GLY A 170 2.72 7.60 28.42
CA GLY A 170 3.90 7.03 27.76
C GLY A 170 3.74 5.55 27.42
N GLY A 171 3.86 5.22 26.13
CA GLY A 171 3.78 3.86 25.58
C GLY A 171 2.74 3.74 24.45
N GLY A 172 3.13 3.19 23.30
CA GLY A 172 2.26 2.92 22.15
C GLY A 172 1.42 1.64 22.32
N GLY A 173 0.75 1.49 23.47
CA GLY A 173 0.09 0.25 23.86
C GLY A 173 -1.31 0.05 23.27
N HIS A 174 -1.65 -1.22 23.01
CA HIS A 174 -2.99 -1.70 22.65
C HIS A 174 -4.08 -1.17 23.60
N SER A 175 -5.24 -0.80 23.06
CA SER A 175 -6.43 -0.38 23.82
C SER A 175 -7.59 -1.36 23.62
N GLU A 176 -8.36 -1.61 24.66
CA GLU A 176 -9.56 -2.46 24.57
C GLU A 176 -10.63 -1.83 23.65
N PRO A 177 -11.27 -2.60 22.76
CA PRO A 177 -12.34 -2.12 21.90
C PRO A 177 -13.56 -1.56 22.67
N THR A 178 -14.17 -0.49 22.16
CA THR A 178 -15.44 0.07 22.67
C THR A 178 -16.69 -0.57 22.07
N ASP A 179 -16.53 -1.32 20.98
CA ASP A 179 -17.62 -1.84 20.16
C ASP A 179 -17.22 -3.10 19.38
N ASP A 180 -18.21 -3.84 18.87
CA ASP A 180 -18.02 -5.10 18.14
C ASP A 180 -17.80 -4.90 16.62
N GLU A 181 -17.74 -3.66 16.14
CA GLU A 181 -17.54 -3.39 14.71
C GLU A 181 -16.14 -3.79 14.24
N ARG A 182 -16.05 -4.37 13.04
CA ARG A 182 -14.77 -4.82 12.46
C ARG A 182 -14.58 -4.44 10.99
N TYR A 183 -15.34 -3.46 10.48
CA TYR A 183 -15.17 -2.93 9.14
C TYR A 183 -13.73 -2.45 8.89
N LEU A 184 -13.26 -2.53 7.65
CA LEU A 184 -11.91 -2.09 7.22
C LEU A 184 -10.75 -2.75 7.99
N ARG A 185 -10.99 -3.97 8.51
CA ARG A 185 -9.99 -4.89 9.08
C ARG A 185 -10.04 -6.24 8.36
N GLY A 186 -8.90 -6.91 8.19
CA GLY A 186 -8.91 -8.33 7.81
C GLY A 186 -7.57 -8.93 7.44
N THR A 187 -7.56 -10.26 7.43
CA THR A 187 -6.38 -11.12 7.24
C THR A 187 -6.44 -11.83 5.89
N GLN A 188 -5.31 -11.98 5.21
CA GLN A 188 -5.15 -12.92 4.09
C GLN A 188 -3.83 -13.68 4.16
N LEU A 189 -3.84 -14.94 3.69
CA LEU A 189 -2.59 -15.67 3.45
C LEU A 189 -1.97 -15.28 2.12
N THR A 190 -0.65 -15.06 2.12
CA THR A 190 0.13 -14.90 0.90
C THR A 190 0.10 -16.16 0.02
N ASP A 191 -0.05 -15.94 -1.29
CA ASP A 191 -0.01 -17.00 -2.29
C ASP A 191 1.42 -17.58 -2.46
N LYS A 192 1.57 -18.54 -3.39
CA LYS A 192 2.88 -19.16 -3.71
C LYS A 192 3.92 -18.19 -4.31
N HIS A 193 3.52 -16.96 -4.62
CA HIS A 193 4.34 -15.87 -5.17
C HIS A 193 4.42 -14.67 -4.20
N GLY A 194 3.94 -14.82 -2.95
CA GLY A 194 4.00 -13.82 -1.89
C GLY A 194 2.88 -12.78 -1.91
N TYR A 195 1.88 -12.90 -2.79
CA TYR A 195 0.86 -11.86 -2.95
C TYR A 195 -0.38 -12.04 -2.06
N VAL A 196 -0.91 -10.92 -1.59
CA VAL A 196 -2.32 -10.75 -1.17
C VAL A 196 -2.93 -9.55 -1.90
N GLU A 197 -4.25 -9.57 -2.10
CA GLU A 197 -4.99 -8.46 -2.73
C GLU A 197 -6.27 -8.20 -1.92
N PHE A 198 -6.38 -7.04 -1.29
CA PHE A 198 -7.57 -6.62 -0.56
C PHE A 198 -8.47 -5.70 -1.39
N THR A 199 -9.78 -5.81 -1.19
CA THR A 199 -10.78 -4.80 -1.58
C THR A 199 -11.17 -4.03 -0.33
N THR A 200 -11.08 -2.70 -0.40
CA THR A 200 -11.38 -1.78 0.71
C THR A 200 -11.76 -0.40 0.16
N VAL A 201 -11.87 0.63 1.01
CA VAL A 201 -11.89 2.05 0.58
C VAL A 201 -10.54 2.74 0.85
N PHE A 202 -10.29 3.84 0.16
CA PHE A 202 -9.18 4.74 0.48
C PHE A 202 -9.40 5.30 1.90
N PRO A 203 -8.43 5.21 2.82
CA PRO A 203 -8.61 5.70 4.20
C PRO A 203 -8.81 7.21 4.27
N GLY A 204 -9.57 7.65 5.27
CA GLY A 204 -9.69 9.06 5.65
C GLY A 204 -8.48 9.55 6.44
N TRP A 205 -8.68 10.62 7.22
CA TRP A 205 -7.69 11.17 8.14
C TRP A 205 -8.33 11.58 9.46
N TYR A 206 -7.53 11.51 10.52
CA TYR A 206 -7.81 12.04 11.85
C TYR A 206 -6.65 12.95 12.28
N GLN A 207 -6.86 13.78 13.31
CA GLN A 207 -5.88 14.79 13.68
C GLN A 207 -4.53 14.18 14.09
N GLY A 208 -3.43 14.76 13.60
CA GLY A 208 -2.06 14.45 14.03
C GLY A 208 -1.38 13.29 13.32
N ARG A 209 -2.02 12.64 12.33
CA ARG A 209 -1.43 11.57 11.51
C ARG A 209 -1.68 11.82 10.02
N ALA A 210 -0.69 11.49 9.18
CA ALA A 210 -0.88 11.39 7.74
C ALA A 210 -1.82 10.22 7.40
N VAL A 211 -2.35 10.20 6.17
CA VAL A 211 -3.23 9.12 5.70
C VAL A 211 -2.43 7.81 5.56
N HIS A 212 -2.88 6.75 6.23
CA HIS A 212 -2.19 5.46 6.27
C HIS A 212 -3.14 4.25 6.37
N ILE A 213 -2.60 3.05 6.09
CA ILE A 213 -3.17 1.73 6.44
C ILE A 213 -2.12 0.99 7.25
N HIS A 214 -2.48 0.44 8.41
CA HIS A 214 -1.57 -0.40 9.20
C HIS A 214 -1.45 -1.81 8.63
N THR A 215 -0.35 -2.50 8.93
CA THR A 215 -0.19 -3.92 8.59
C THR A 215 0.61 -4.68 9.63
N LYS A 216 0.30 -5.97 9.78
CA LYS A 216 1.14 -6.98 10.44
C LYS A 216 1.40 -8.13 9.48
N VAL A 217 2.59 -8.72 9.56
CA VAL A 217 2.93 -9.96 8.87
C VAL A 217 3.29 -11.02 9.90
N HIS A 218 2.61 -12.17 9.84
CA HIS A 218 2.85 -13.31 10.74
C HIS A 218 3.34 -14.53 9.97
N VAL A 219 4.29 -15.25 10.57
CA VAL A 219 4.95 -16.42 9.97
C VAL A 219 5.07 -17.56 10.98
N GLY A 220 5.27 -18.78 10.48
CA GLY A 220 5.39 -20.00 11.31
C GLY A 220 4.06 -20.58 11.83
N GLY A 221 2.95 -19.84 11.74
CA GLY A 221 1.62 -20.28 12.15
C GLY A 221 0.86 -21.08 11.09
N LYS A 222 -0.43 -21.33 11.36
CA LYS A 222 -1.35 -22.13 10.54
C LYS A 222 -2.75 -21.51 10.52
N MET A 223 -3.51 -21.70 9.44
CA MET A 223 -4.96 -21.45 9.51
C MET A 223 -5.65 -22.54 10.34
N THR A 224 -6.66 -22.14 11.09
CA THR A 224 -7.71 -23.02 11.64
C THR A 224 -9.09 -22.46 11.32
N ASP A 225 -10.14 -23.10 11.83
CA ASP A 225 -11.52 -22.58 11.75
C ASP A 225 -11.75 -21.40 12.71
N ALA A 226 -10.78 -21.07 13.58
CA ALA A 226 -10.81 -19.93 14.49
C ALA A 226 -10.09 -18.70 13.90
N GLY A 227 -8.86 -18.87 13.40
CA GLY A 227 -8.04 -17.75 12.91
C GLY A 227 -6.69 -18.18 12.32
N TYR A 228 -5.67 -17.34 12.46
CA TYR A 228 -4.25 -17.73 12.23
C TYR A 228 -3.61 -18.11 13.57
N GLU A 229 -3.47 -19.41 13.83
CA GLU A 229 -2.96 -19.90 15.12
C GLU A 229 -1.44 -20.13 15.11
N GLY A 230 -0.78 -19.53 16.10
CA GLY A 230 0.65 -19.73 16.38
C GLY A 230 1.55 -19.02 15.37
N GLY A 231 2.85 -19.30 15.46
CA GLY A 231 3.84 -18.47 14.79
C GLY A 231 4.18 -17.22 15.62
N HIS A 232 4.62 -16.16 14.96
CA HIS A 232 4.89 -14.85 15.54
C HIS A 232 4.69 -13.74 14.51
N THR A 233 4.50 -12.49 14.96
CA THR A 233 4.55 -11.30 14.10
C THR A 233 6.00 -10.96 13.79
N CYS A 234 6.42 -11.07 12.53
CA CYS A 234 7.79 -10.79 12.10
C CYS A 234 7.96 -9.39 11.50
N HIS A 235 6.86 -8.66 11.30
CA HIS A 235 6.88 -7.28 10.82
C HIS A 235 5.60 -6.54 11.22
N THR A 236 5.74 -5.32 11.74
CA THR A 236 4.64 -4.38 11.98
C THR A 236 4.97 -3.04 11.32
N GLY A 237 4.06 -2.53 10.49
CA GLY A 237 4.34 -1.41 9.59
C GLY A 237 3.10 -0.59 9.22
N GLN A 238 3.31 0.55 8.59
CA GLN A 238 2.25 1.43 8.09
C GLN A 238 2.50 1.80 6.62
N PHE A 239 1.47 1.65 5.79
CA PHE A 239 1.47 2.05 4.38
C PHE A 239 0.97 3.48 4.23
N PHE A 240 1.74 4.32 3.54
CA PHE A 240 1.46 5.74 3.40
C PHE A 240 1.05 6.13 1.97
N PHE A 241 0.31 7.23 1.83
CA PHE A 241 -0.25 7.69 0.56
C PHE A 241 0.39 9.01 0.11
N ALA A 242 0.81 9.08 -1.15
CA ALA A 242 1.41 10.28 -1.71
C ALA A 242 0.44 11.49 -1.65
N GLU A 243 0.94 12.65 -1.19
CA GLU A 243 0.14 13.85 -0.93
C GLU A 243 -0.78 14.26 -2.09
N SER A 244 -0.33 14.11 -3.34
CA SER A 244 -1.14 14.40 -4.54
C SER A 244 -2.40 13.53 -4.66
N ALA A 245 -2.37 12.29 -4.18
CA ALA A 245 -3.54 11.41 -4.14
C ALA A 245 -4.46 11.73 -2.97
N VAL A 246 -3.92 12.13 -1.80
CA VAL A 246 -4.75 12.57 -0.67
C VAL A 246 -5.44 13.91 -0.96
N LEU A 247 -4.76 14.81 -1.69
CA LEU A 247 -5.38 16.01 -2.22
C LEU A 247 -6.43 15.72 -3.29
N ASP A 248 -6.34 14.59 -4.03
CA ASP A 248 -7.39 14.15 -4.96
C ASP A 248 -8.56 13.48 -4.23
N SER A 249 -8.33 12.69 -3.16
CA SER A 249 -9.43 12.06 -2.39
C SER A 249 -10.27 13.09 -1.65
N ALA A 250 -9.67 14.12 -1.07
CA ALA A 250 -10.35 15.21 -0.37
C ALA A 250 -11.27 16.09 -1.26
N LYS A 251 -11.41 15.77 -2.57
CA LYS A 251 -12.36 16.40 -3.50
C LYS A 251 -13.61 15.54 -3.77
N GLU A 252 -13.61 14.29 -3.32
CA GLU A 252 -14.65 13.29 -3.60
C GLU A 252 -15.42 13.00 -2.29
N GLU A 253 -16.70 12.67 -2.38
CA GLU A 253 -17.51 12.32 -1.22
C GLU A 253 -17.14 10.92 -0.66
N PRO A 254 -17.25 10.68 0.66
CA PRO A 254 -17.65 11.62 1.71
C PRO A 254 -16.48 12.46 2.26
N TYR A 255 -15.24 12.25 1.80
CA TYR A 255 -14.02 12.91 2.30
C TYR A 255 -14.10 14.45 2.25
N SER A 256 -14.78 15.00 1.23
CA SER A 256 -15.06 16.43 1.08
C SER A 256 -15.94 17.04 2.18
N THR A 257 -16.58 16.22 3.02
CA THR A 257 -17.33 16.69 4.21
C THR A 257 -16.49 16.78 5.48
N SER A 258 -15.28 16.20 5.49
CA SER A 258 -14.42 16.17 6.67
C SER A 258 -13.93 17.57 7.05
N THR A 259 -14.21 18.00 8.27
CA THR A 259 -13.71 19.24 8.87
C THR A 259 -12.37 19.05 9.59
N THR A 260 -11.84 17.82 9.65
CA THR A 260 -10.64 17.47 10.41
C THR A 260 -9.39 18.05 9.75
N THR A 261 -8.54 18.71 10.54
CA THR A 261 -7.25 19.22 10.06
C THR A 261 -6.35 18.08 9.59
N ARG A 262 -5.90 18.14 8.32
CA ARG A 262 -4.95 17.17 7.76
C ARG A 262 -3.53 17.40 8.27
N THR A 263 -2.84 16.30 8.53
CA THR A 263 -1.37 16.24 8.65
C THR A 263 -0.79 15.69 7.34
N THR A 264 0.29 16.28 6.84
CA THR A 264 1.00 15.81 5.63
C THR A 264 2.07 14.78 5.95
N LEU A 265 2.59 14.08 4.93
CA LEU A 265 3.73 13.16 5.08
C LEU A 265 4.99 13.81 5.67
N THR A 266 5.14 15.13 5.55
CA THR A 266 6.28 15.89 6.11
C THR A 266 6.07 16.36 7.55
N GLU A 267 4.88 16.19 8.10
CA GLU A 267 4.49 16.60 9.46
C GLU A 267 4.16 15.38 10.35
N ASP A 268 3.90 14.20 9.76
CA ASP A 268 3.71 12.94 10.47
C ASP A 268 5.01 12.46 11.12
N THR A 269 4.93 12.02 12.38
CA THR A 269 6.09 11.62 13.19
C THR A 269 6.47 10.14 13.05
N ILE A 270 5.73 9.36 12.27
CA ILE A 270 5.94 7.92 12.07
C ILE A 270 6.52 7.64 10.68
N TYR A 271 6.11 8.39 9.65
CA TYR A 271 6.66 8.24 8.30
C TYR A 271 8.08 8.81 8.18
N ASP A 272 9.07 7.92 8.08
CA ASP A 272 10.50 8.22 8.02
C ASP A 272 11.00 8.98 6.75
N GLN A 273 10.08 9.32 5.85
CA GLN A 273 10.33 9.99 4.56
C GLN A 273 11.23 9.21 3.57
N SER A 274 11.53 7.93 3.83
CA SER A 274 12.39 7.07 2.98
C SER A 274 11.68 6.53 1.72
N GLY A 275 10.44 6.95 1.47
CA GLY A 275 9.67 6.58 0.28
C GLY A 275 9.09 5.18 0.38
N VAL A 276 9.34 4.35 -0.64
CA VAL A 276 8.77 2.99 -0.72
C VAL A 276 9.29 2.09 0.40
N THR A 277 10.48 2.36 0.96
CA THR A 277 11.01 1.62 2.13
C THR A 277 10.14 1.90 3.36
N GLY A 278 9.81 3.16 3.63
CA GLY A 278 8.86 3.61 4.65
C GLY A 278 7.38 3.44 4.26
N GLY A 279 7.04 2.39 3.53
CA GLY A 279 5.64 2.04 3.25
C GLY A 279 4.90 2.89 2.21
N LEU A 280 5.54 3.85 1.52
CA LEU A 280 4.84 4.70 0.54
C LEU A 280 4.31 3.89 -0.67
N LEU A 281 2.99 3.83 -0.80
CA LEU A 281 2.30 3.03 -1.82
C LEU A 281 2.48 3.58 -3.24
N LYS A 282 2.70 2.67 -4.20
CA LYS A 282 2.63 2.98 -5.64
C LYS A 282 1.16 2.94 -6.07
N LEU A 283 0.58 4.12 -6.25
CA LEU A 283 -0.84 4.30 -6.58
C LEU A 283 -1.06 4.39 -8.11
N SER A 284 -2.15 3.79 -8.59
CA SER A 284 -2.61 3.86 -9.97
C SER A 284 -4.11 4.15 -10.02
N TYR A 285 -4.48 5.29 -10.59
CA TYR A 285 -5.86 5.73 -10.79
C TYR A 285 -5.95 6.68 -11.98
N ARG A 286 -7.17 6.99 -12.45
CA ARG A 286 -7.36 7.97 -13.54
C ARG A 286 -7.52 9.35 -12.93
N LYS A 287 -6.55 10.24 -13.15
CA LYS A 287 -6.59 11.65 -12.68
C LYS A 287 -7.94 12.31 -12.99
N GLY A 288 -8.50 13.00 -11.98
CA GLY A 288 -9.82 13.64 -12.07
C GLY A 288 -11.02 12.69 -12.12
N ARG A 289 -10.83 11.41 -11.78
CA ARG A 289 -11.86 10.37 -11.64
C ARG A 289 -11.44 9.36 -10.56
N MET A 290 -11.07 9.85 -9.38
CA MET A 290 -10.52 9.00 -8.31
C MET A 290 -11.61 8.14 -7.67
N ALA A 291 -12.83 8.66 -7.54
CA ALA A 291 -14.04 7.93 -7.13
C ALA A 291 -14.43 6.74 -8.04
N ARG A 292 -13.75 6.52 -9.18
CA ARG A 292 -13.88 5.29 -9.98
C ARG A 292 -12.97 4.14 -9.51
N GLY A 293 -12.19 4.38 -8.45
CA GLY A 293 -11.33 3.42 -7.80
C GLY A 293 -9.84 3.64 -8.05
N VAL A 294 -9.05 3.18 -7.09
CA VAL A 294 -7.59 3.27 -7.01
C VAL A 294 -7.02 1.86 -6.86
N THR A 295 -5.87 1.59 -7.48
CA THR A 295 -5.04 0.44 -7.13
C THR A 295 -3.80 0.91 -6.39
N GLY A 296 -3.64 0.50 -5.13
CA GLY A 296 -2.40 0.69 -4.36
C GLY A 296 -1.53 -0.56 -4.44
N SER A 297 -0.20 -0.38 -4.46
CA SER A 297 0.72 -1.53 -4.52
C SER A 297 2.08 -1.28 -3.87
N ILE A 298 2.63 -2.31 -3.23
CA ILE A 298 3.95 -2.31 -2.61
C ILE A 298 4.51 -3.75 -2.51
N THR A 299 5.84 -3.86 -2.54
CA THR A 299 6.56 -5.06 -2.12
C THR A 299 7.18 -4.75 -0.76
N MET A 300 6.81 -5.50 0.27
CA MET A 300 7.47 -5.47 1.57
C MET A 300 8.62 -6.48 1.56
N GLY A 301 9.82 -6.02 1.88
CA GLY A 301 10.87 -6.87 2.44
C GLY A 301 10.65 -6.97 3.95
N VAL A 302 10.60 -8.19 4.49
CA VAL A 302 10.47 -8.47 5.93
C VAL A 302 11.50 -9.52 6.33
N ASP A 303 11.97 -9.46 7.57
CA ASP A 303 12.74 -10.56 8.17
C ASP A 303 11.75 -11.61 8.70
N PRO A 304 11.83 -12.89 8.30
CA PRO A 304 10.92 -13.95 8.76
C PRO A 304 11.41 -14.74 9.98
N ASP A 305 12.62 -14.47 10.48
CA ASP A 305 13.21 -15.16 11.64
C ASP A 305 13.23 -14.25 12.91
N GLU A 306 13.07 -12.93 12.76
CA GLU A 306 12.92 -11.95 13.86
C GLU A 306 11.45 -11.72 14.30
N THR A 307 11.24 -11.10 15.46
CA THR A 307 9.90 -10.78 16.01
C THR A 307 9.71 -9.28 16.22
N HIS A 308 8.74 -8.69 15.53
CA HIS A 308 8.41 -7.26 15.58
C HIS A 308 6.89 -7.07 15.63
N ASP A 309 6.33 -7.10 16.84
CA ASP A 309 4.89 -6.88 17.12
C ASP A 309 4.50 -5.40 17.20
N GLY A 310 5.46 -4.48 17.22
CA GLY A 310 5.25 -3.03 17.22
C GLY A 310 4.91 -2.43 18.59
N THR A 311 5.10 -3.14 19.71
CA THR A 311 4.93 -2.57 21.07
C THR A 311 6.18 -1.90 21.64
N ASP A 312 7.36 -2.27 21.13
CA ASP A 312 8.67 -1.91 21.69
C ASP A 312 9.35 -0.71 20.98
N LEU A 313 8.57 0.08 20.21
CA LEU A 313 9.01 1.21 19.37
C LEU A 313 8.51 2.58 19.88
#